data_AF-A0A953T3R3-F1
#
_entry.id   AF-A0A953T3R3-F1
#
_cell.length_a   1.000
_cell.length_b   1.000
_cell.length_c   1.000
_cell.angle_alpha   90.00
_cell.angle_beta   90.00
_cell.angle_gamma   90.00
#
_symmetry.space_group_name_H-M   'P 1'
#
loop_
_entity.id
_entity.type
_entity.pdbx_description
1 polymer ?
#
loop_
_entity_poly.entity_id
_entity_poly.type
_entity_poly.pdbx_seq_one_letter_code
_entity_poly.pdbx_strand_id
1 'polypeptide(L)'
;MKRLNCTYEVKKDKEFPWLLKHPKVKNGLAKFKNRNDALEWYMLLHFETAIWFQDDKRIFAGQLTIDSEDDKWYYYVKTASFDGDATYEGICSQLGINPFNFKRDPEYARKRGNEIVEGRDFILISDPYTYFPENLEITKRTQKDVIDVESIRLQFQKQYEILMSQMHENNKIADEELELLKAELAKKDIKFEELANKLELLKQSKPTLQGVEYVQFSELADNDTVGALALYIEKIKKIIEKINDNPSSVESVEKIKENIRNFESALIAKKSSIKDEKTQKIIEKLHNEFSVVLTELLEKIKINSELENSYQNQVFYTNENNKLVPVDWELSFVLVDLKHVGFVSYENYHYSIPYLAIRSKYSVTLVDNSDSTQTMFIPSVNAPMEEQKMEQHHEEEKEDVAEFSEIESHVVEEKEEEEEDVAEFSEIESDVVEEEEEEETLVEEPATTHNNELEANDEPTPIDYASGAAVVNNSMTEYNFDNENQEWTSENNEHIMSNNDIVSDASINDQNTLENQNISESSKEITERKSSVLYNIAITLLSVIIVAIIVIAGLAIADIASDSFNIFKGI
;
A
#
# COMPACT_ATOMS: atom_id res chain seq x y z
N MET A 1 -29.10 -6.97 -61.82
CA MET A 1 -29.21 -6.34 -60.47
C MET A 1 -30.46 -5.48 -60.43
N LYS A 2 -31.21 -5.49 -59.32
CA LYS A 2 -32.41 -4.67 -59.14
C LYS A 2 -32.03 -3.21 -58.84
N ARG A 3 -32.99 -2.29 -58.98
CA ARG A 3 -32.80 -0.86 -58.71
C ARG A 3 -33.92 -0.32 -57.84
N LEU A 4 -33.56 0.42 -56.80
CA LEU A 4 -34.51 1.10 -55.92
C LEU A 4 -34.07 2.52 -55.61
N ASN A 5 -35.05 3.35 -55.26
CA ASN A 5 -34.85 4.60 -54.58
C ASN A 5 -35.56 4.53 -53.22
N CYS A 6 -34.88 4.97 -52.17
CA CYS A 6 -35.46 5.25 -50.86
C CYS A 6 -35.65 6.78 -50.76
N THR A 7 -36.89 7.23 -50.94
CA THR A 7 -37.23 8.66 -51.04
C THR A 7 -38.04 9.16 -49.85
N TYR A 8 -37.81 10.39 -49.43
CA TYR A 8 -38.52 11.01 -48.30
C TYR A 8 -39.79 11.76 -48.78
N GLU A 9 -40.95 11.14 -48.63
CA GLU A 9 -42.25 11.59 -49.12
C GLU A 9 -43.23 12.04 -48.01
N VAL A 10 -42.76 12.76 -46.99
CA VAL A 10 -43.57 13.24 -45.84
C VAL A 10 -44.89 13.96 -46.18
N LYS A 11 -45.01 14.51 -47.40
CA LYS A 11 -46.26 15.17 -47.86
C LYS A 11 -47.38 14.18 -48.17
N LYS A 12 -47.07 12.93 -48.54
CA LYS A 12 -48.07 11.90 -48.86
C LYS A 12 -48.50 11.11 -47.64
N ASP A 13 -47.57 10.90 -46.71
CA ASP A 13 -47.76 10.09 -45.52
C ASP A 13 -46.82 10.63 -44.43
N LYS A 14 -47.39 11.16 -43.35
CA LYS A 14 -46.60 11.70 -42.24
C LYS A 14 -46.15 10.61 -41.29
N GLU A 15 -46.89 9.51 -41.20
CA GLU A 15 -46.57 8.42 -40.27
C GLU A 15 -45.49 7.52 -40.85
N PHE A 16 -45.55 7.23 -42.15
CA PHE A 16 -44.54 6.43 -42.85
C PHE A 16 -43.91 7.22 -44.02
N PRO A 17 -43.07 8.22 -43.72
CA PRO A 17 -42.61 9.18 -44.71
C PRO A 17 -41.55 8.62 -45.67
N TRP A 18 -40.91 7.48 -45.37
CA TRP A 18 -39.88 6.90 -46.23
C TRP A 18 -40.48 5.88 -47.19
N LEU A 19 -40.36 6.12 -48.49
CA LEU A 19 -40.89 5.25 -49.53
C LEU A 19 -39.77 4.53 -50.27
N LEU A 20 -39.79 3.21 -50.24
CA LEU A 20 -38.93 2.37 -51.06
C LEU A 20 -39.65 2.01 -52.36
N LYS A 21 -39.08 2.37 -53.52
CA LYS A 21 -39.73 2.14 -54.83
C LYS A 21 -38.73 2.03 -55.97
N HIS A 22 -39.11 1.36 -57.04
CA HIS A 22 -38.37 1.41 -58.30
C HIS A 22 -38.65 2.74 -59.03
N PRO A 23 -37.65 3.44 -59.60
CA PRO A 23 -37.82 4.79 -60.17
C PRO A 23 -38.81 4.88 -61.33
N LYS A 24 -39.04 3.77 -62.05
CA LYS A 24 -39.97 3.68 -63.19
C LYS A 24 -41.29 2.96 -62.88
N VAL A 25 -41.46 2.36 -61.70
CA VAL A 25 -42.70 1.67 -61.32
C VAL A 25 -43.57 2.67 -60.54
N LYS A 26 -44.85 2.78 -60.91
CA LYS A 26 -45.75 3.77 -60.31
C LYS A 26 -46.07 3.48 -58.84
N ASN A 27 -46.20 2.21 -58.49
CA ASN A 27 -46.50 1.77 -57.13
C ASN A 27 -45.20 1.64 -56.32
N GLY A 28 -45.27 1.96 -55.03
CA GLY A 28 -44.16 1.72 -54.11
C GLY A 28 -44.04 0.25 -53.75
N LEU A 29 -42.86 -0.15 -53.27
CA LEU A 29 -42.63 -1.48 -52.70
C LEU A 29 -43.15 -1.54 -51.25
N ALA A 30 -42.67 -0.62 -50.42
CA ALA A 30 -43.06 -0.49 -49.02
C ALA A 30 -42.80 0.93 -48.51
N LYS A 31 -43.48 1.31 -47.42
CA LYS A 31 -43.28 2.57 -46.69
C LYS A 31 -42.77 2.32 -45.28
N PHE A 32 -41.93 3.20 -44.75
CA PHE A 32 -41.25 3.03 -43.46
C PHE A 32 -41.29 4.32 -42.64
N LYS A 33 -41.19 4.18 -41.31
CA LYS A 33 -41.04 5.29 -40.37
C LYS A 33 -39.67 5.95 -40.46
N ASN A 34 -38.62 5.14 -40.60
CA ASN A 34 -37.23 5.58 -40.67
C ASN A 34 -36.55 5.09 -41.95
N ARG A 35 -35.59 5.88 -42.45
CA ARG A 35 -34.72 5.47 -43.55
C ARG A 35 -33.93 4.21 -43.22
N ASN A 36 -33.41 4.13 -42.00
CA ASN A 36 -32.56 3.02 -41.58
C ASN A 36 -33.32 1.70 -41.68
N ASP A 37 -34.51 1.63 -41.08
CA ASP A 37 -35.37 0.45 -41.11
C ASP A 37 -35.72 0.04 -42.55
N ALA A 38 -35.93 1.00 -43.46
CA ALA A 38 -36.19 0.72 -44.88
C ALA A 38 -35.03 -0.02 -45.56
N LEU A 39 -33.79 0.44 -45.32
CA LEU A 39 -32.59 -0.16 -45.89
C LEU A 39 -32.26 -1.49 -45.19
N GLU A 40 -32.36 -1.55 -43.86
CA GLU A 40 -32.12 -2.76 -43.06
C GLU A 40 -33.09 -3.87 -43.45
N TRP A 41 -34.39 -3.57 -43.53
CA TRP A 41 -35.41 -4.51 -43.96
C TRP A 41 -35.12 -5.06 -45.36
N TYR A 42 -34.78 -4.19 -46.30
CA TYR A 42 -34.54 -4.63 -47.67
C TYR A 42 -33.27 -5.48 -47.81
N MET A 43 -32.22 -5.20 -47.02
CA MET A 43 -31.00 -6.01 -47.00
C MET A 43 -31.23 -7.46 -46.56
N LEU A 44 -32.30 -7.73 -45.78
CA LEU A 44 -32.67 -9.08 -45.33
C LEU A 44 -33.35 -9.91 -46.42
N LEU A 45 -33.83 -9.27 -47.50
CA LEU A 45 -34.44 -9.97 -48.62
C LEU A 45 -33.42 -10.64 -49.54
N HIS A 46 -32.13 -10.35 -49.36
CA HIS A 46 -31.04 -10.97 -50.12
C HIS A 46 -31.23 -10.85 -51.64
N PHE A 47 -31.54 -9.64 -52.11
CA PHE A 47 -31.58 -9.31 -53.53
C PHE A 47 -30.38 -8.46 -53.94
N GLU A 48 -29.67 -8.88 -54.99
CA GLU A 48 -28.65 -8.04 -55.63
C GLU A 48 -29.29 -6.74 -56.13
N THR A 49 -28.97 -5.61 -55.49
CA THR A 49 -29.71 -4.36 -55.70
C THR A 49 -28.83 -3.13 -55.50
N ALA A 50 -29.03 -2.11 -56.32
CA ALA A 50 -28.54 -0.75 -56.05
C ALA A 50 -29.69 0.15 -55.57
N ILE A 51 -29.52 0.74 -54.40
CA ILE A 51 -30.50 1.58 -53.71
C ILE A 51 -29.93 2.99 -53.56
N TRP A 52 -30.55 3.98 -54.22
CA TRP A 52 -30.24 5.39 -54.00
C TRP A 52 -31.11 5.92 -52.87
N PHE A 53 -30.52 6.51 -51.83
CA PHE A 53 -31.25 6.97 -50.66
C PHE A 53 -31.13 8.48 -50.46
N GLN A 54 -32.20 9.07 -49.96
CA GLN A 54 -32.26 10.49 -49.61
C GLN A 54 -31.99 10.73 -48.12
N ASP A 55 -31.71 11.99 -47.77
CA ASP A 55 -31.84 12.50 -46.41
C ASP A 55 -33.27 13.04 -46.15
N ASP A 56 -33.49 13.53 -44.94
CA ASP A 56 -34.72 14.17 -44.50
C ASP A 56 -34.98 15.52 -45.21
N LYS A 57 -33.96 16.13 -45.81
CA LYS A 57 -34.05 17.30 -46.69
C LYS A 57 -34.43 16.95 -48.14
N ARG A 58 -34.65 15.66 -48.45
CA ARG A 58 -34.96 15.12 -49.79
C ARG A 58 -33.82 15.24 -50.80
N ILE A 59 -32.59 15.44 -50.32
CA ILE A 59 -31.37 15.45 -51.11
C ILE A 59 -30.87 14.01 -51.17
N PHE A 60 -30.33 13.58 -52.31
CA PHE A 60 -29.70 12.26 -52.37
C PHE A 60 -28.41 12.29 -51.57
N ALA A 61 -28.35 11.45 -50.54
CA ALA A 61 -27.23 11.39 -49.60
C ALA A 61 -26.27 10.24 -49.91
N GLY A 62 -26.68 9.27 -50.72
CA GLY A 62 -25.79 8.20 -51.14
C GLY A 62 -26.46 7.06 -51.88
N GLN A 63 -25.67 6.02 -52.11
CA GLN A 63 -26.07 4.77 -52.74
C GLN A 63 -25.59 3.58 -51.90
N LEU A 64 -26.49 2.64 -51.62
CA LEU A 64 -26.18 1.32 -51.07
C LEU A 64 -26.26 0.29 -52.20
N THR A 65 -25.24 -0.54 -52.35
CA THR A 65 -25.22 -1.64 -53.32
C THR A 65 -25.06 -2.95 -52.57
N ILE A 66 -26.02 -3.84 -52.77
CA ILE A 66 -26.07 -5.18 -52.21
C ILE A 66 -25.63 -6.13 -53.33
N ASP A 67 -24.59 -6.90 -53.05
CA ASP A 67 -23.99 -7.80 -54.03
C ASP A 67 -23.80 -9.21 -53.47
N SER A 68 -23.91 -10.21 -54.33
CA SER A 68 -23.61 -11.61 -54.00
C SER A 68 -22.45 -12.10 -54.85
N GLU A 69 -21.41 -12.57 -54.18
CA GLU A 69 -20.22 -13.18 -54.81
C GLU A 69 -19.84 -14.42 -53.99
N ASP A 70 -19.71 -15.57 -54.66
CA ASP A 70 -19.41 -16.87 -54.03
C ASP A 70 -20.31 -17.21 -52.82
N ASP A 71 -21.63 -17.04 -52.99
CA ASP A 71 -22.66 -17.23 -51.95
C ASP A 71 -22.48 -16.35 -50.70
N LYS A 72 -21.68 -15.28 -50.80
CA LYS A 72 -21.47 -14.30 -49.72
C LYS A 72 -22.03 -12.94 -50.13
N TRP A 73 -22.73 -12.32 -49.19
CA TRP A 73 -23.31 -11.00 -49.37
C TRP A 73 -22.33 -9.90 -48.97
N TYR A 74 -22.15 -8.94 -49.87
CA TYR A 74 -21.34 -7.75 -49.68
C TYR A 74 -22.23 -6.50 -49.84
N TYR A 75 -21.90 -5.48 -49.04
CA TYR A 75 -22.68 -4.26 -48.91
C TYR A 75 -21.75 -3.06 -49.09
N TYR A 76 -21.86 -2.41 -50.25
CA TYR A 76 -21.02 -1.28 -50.59
C TYR A 76 -21.81 0.02 -50.46
N VAL A 77 -21.25 0.97 -49.74
CA VAL A 77 -21.82 2.30 -49.57
C VAL A 77 -21.00 3.30 -50.36
N LYS A 78 -21.68 4.18 -51.10
CA LYS A 78 -21.07 5.31 -51.81
C LYS A 78 -21.77 6.60 -51.41
N THR A 79 -21.02 7.53 -50.82
CA THR A 79 -21.50 8.87 -50.48
C THR A 79 -20.78 9.96 -51.25
N ALA A 80 -19.55 9.73 -51.76
CA ALA A 80 -18.94 10.67 -52.69
C ALA A 80 -19.77 10.84 -53.97
N SER A 81 -19.77 12.08 -54.46
CA SER A 81 -20.57 12.54 -55.61
C SER A 81 -22.08 12.69 -55.34
N PHE A 82 -22.49 12.70 -54.07
CA PHE A 82 -23.85 13.02 -53.65
C PHE A 82 -23.86 14.32 -52.84
N ASP A 83 -24.93 15.10 -52.97
CA ASP A 83 -25.04 16.44 -52.37
C ASP A 83 -25.51 16.41 -50.90
N GLY A 84 -25.82 15.23 -50.35
CA GLY A 84 -26.20 15.10 -48.94
C GLY A 84 -24.98 14.97 -48.03
N ASP A 85 -25.09 15.52 -46.81
CA ASP A 85 -24.02 15.55 -45.80
C ASP A 85 -23.70 14.17 -45.17
N ALA A 86 -24.01 13.06 -45.83
CA ALA A 86 -23.78 11.73 -45.30
C ALA A 86 -22.32 11.29 -45.49
N THR A 87 -21.70 10.84 -44.41
CA THR A 87 -20.37 10.25 -44.43
C THR A 87 -20.43 8.74 -44.66
N TYR A 88 -19.43 8.19 -45.34
CA TYR A 88 -19.31 6.74 -45.60
C TYR A 88 -19.40 5.93 -44.28
N GLU A 89 -18.58 6.29 -43.30
CA GLU A 89 -18.53 5.64 -41.98
C GLU A 89 -19.86 5.77 -41.21
N GLY A 90 -20.50 6.94 -41.27
CA GLY A 90 -21.79 7.17 -40.60
C GLY A 90 -22.87 6.24 -41.15
N ILE A 91 -22.94 6.06 -42.47
CA ILE A 91 -23.91 5.16 -43.10
C ILE A 91 -23.54 3.69 -42.85
N CYS A 92 -22.26 3.31 -42.92
CA CYS A 92 -21.81 1.96 -42.59
C CYS A 92 -22.15 1.58 -41.15
N SER A 93 -21.89 2.47 -40.19
CA SER A 93 -22.23 2.28 -38.78
C SER A 93 -23.75 2.18 -38.57
N GLN A 94 -24.55 3.03 -39.23
CA GLN A 94 -26.02 3.00 -39.12
C GLN A 94 -26.63 1.68 -39.61
N LEU A 95 -26.06 1.12 -40.69
CA LEU A 95 -26.53 -0.11 -41.32
C LEU A 95 -25.88 -1.38 -40.74
N GLY A 96 -24.96 -1.24 -39.79
CA GLY A 96 -24.18 -2.36 -39.24
C GLY A 96 -23.30 -3.05 -40.28
N ILE A 97 -22.79 -2.29 -41.26
CA ILE A 97 -21.86 -2.76 -42.29
C ILE A 97 -20.45 -2.45 -41.81
N ASN A 98 -19.58 -3.45 -41.79
CA ASN A 98 -18.18 -3.25 -41.49
C ASN A 98 -17.50 -2.56 -42.69
N PRO A 99 -16.91 -1.36 -42.51
CA PRO A 99 -16.36 -0.56 -43.61
C PRO A 99 -15.12 -1.18 -44.26
N PHE A 100 -14.47 -2.15 -43.61
CA PHE A 100 -13.23 -2.77 -44.11
C PHE A 100 -13.48 -4.00 -44.98
N ASN A 101 -14.47 -4.81 -44.63
CA ASN A 101 -14.76 -6.07 -45.31
C ASN A 101 -16.10 -6.08 -46.06
N PHE A 102 -16.87 -5.00 -45.95
CA PHE A 102 -18.17 -4.79 -46.60
C PHE A 102 -19.24 -5.81 -46.20
N LYS A 103 -19.07 -6.49 -45.06
CA LYS A 103 -20.00 -7.50 -44.55
C LYS A 103 -20.75 -6.97 -43.34
N ARG A 104 -21.90 -7.57 -43.09
CA ARG A 104 -22.69 -7.37 -41.87
C ARG A 104 -22.50 -8.57 -40.96
N ASP A 105 -22.62 -8.34 -39.66
CA ASP A 105 -22.78 -9.43 -38.70
C ASP A 105 -24.16 -10.10 -38.93
N PRO A 106 -24.21 -11.39 -39.32
CA PRO A 106 -25.46 -12.09 -39.57
C PRO A 106 -26.39 -12.15 -38.35
N GLU A 107 -25.83 -12.27 -37.14
CA GLU A 107 -26.65 -12.39 -35.92
C GLU A 107 -27.30 -11.06 -35.57
N TYR A 108 -26.51 -9.98 -35.61
CA TYR A 108 -27.01 -8.62 -35.42
C TYR A 108 -28.09 -8.26 -36.46
N ALA A 109 -27.81 -8.53 -37.74
CA ALA A 109 -28.76 -8.26 -38.82
C ALA A 109 -30.08 -9.01 -38.64
N ARG A 110 -30.02 -10.30 -38.24
CA ARG A 110 -31.22 -11.10 -37.96
C ARG A 110 -32.01 -10.57 -36.76
N LYS A 111 -31.31 -10.19 -35.68
CA LYS A 111 -31.95 -9.63 -34.48
C LYS A 111 -32.68 -8.33 -34.81
N ARG A 112 -31.99 -7.39 -35.47
CA ARG A 112 -32.59 -6.13 -35.95
C ARG A 112 -33.74 -6.37 -36.91
N GLY A 113 -33.62 -7.33 -37.82
CA GLY A 113 -34.70 -7.72 -38.73
C GLY A 113 -35.96 -8.19 -38.02
N ASN A 114 -35.83 -8.98 -36.95
CA ASN A 114 -36.97 -9.44 -36.14
C ASN A 114 -37.64 -8.28 -35.36
N GLU A 115 -36.93 -7.18 -35.15
CA GLU A 115 -37.48 -5.99 -34.50
C GLU A 115 -38.34 -5.15 -35.47
N ILE A 116 -38.17 -5.30 -36.78
CA ILE A 116 -38.93 -4.55 -37.79
C ILE A 116 -40.27 -5.25 -38.07
N VAL A 117 -41.38 -4.66 -37.63
CA VAL A 117 -42.71 -5.29 -37.68
C VAL A 117 -43.64 -4.55 -38.64
N GLU A 118 -44.32 -5.30 -39.51
CA GLU A 118 -45.33 -4.75 -40.43
C GLU A 118 -46.53 -4.18 -39.66
N GLY A 119 -47.04 -3.03 -40.11
CA GLY A 119 -48.12 -2.28 -39.46
C GLY A 119 -47.64 -1.38 -38.32
N ARG A 120 -46.47 -1.64 -37.72
CA ARG A 120 -45.85 -0.77 -36.72
C ARG A 120 -44.74 0.09 -37.31
N ASP A 121 -43.77 -0.54 -37.98
CA ASP A 121 -42.52 0.11 -38.42
C ASP A 121 -42.52 0.34 -39.94
N PHE A 122 -43.25 -0.50 -40.68
CA PHE A 122 -43.42 -0.39 -42.12
C PHE A 122 -44.79 -0.89 -42.61
N ILE A 123 -45.18 -0.49 -43.81
CA ILE A 123 -46.37 -0.98 -44.51
C ILE A 123 -45.93 -1.56 -45.86
N LEU A 124 -46.22 -2.84 -46.10
CA LEU A 124 -45.97 -3.47 -47.39
C LEU A 124 -47.03 -3.05 -48.41
N ILE A 125 -46.59 -2.59 -49.59
CA ILE A 125 -47.50 -2.16 -50.68
C ILE A 125 -47.54 -3.19 -51.81
N SER A 126 -46.39 -3.81 -52.10
CA SER A 126 -46.27 -4.80 -53.16
C SER A 126 -45.33 -5.91 -52.73
N ASP A 127 -45.59 -7.12 -53.22
CA ASP A 127 -44.76 -8.28 -52.92
C ASP A 127 -43.34 -8.11 -53.52
N PRO A 128 -42.26 -8.18 -52.71
CA PRO A 128 -40.90 -7.95 -53.18
C PRO A 128 -40.42 -8.90 -54.29
N TYR A 129 -40.94 -10.14 -54.33
CA TYR A 129 -40.53 -11.14 -55.32
C TYR A 129 -41.12 -10.88 -56.71
N THR A 130 -42.32 -10.28 -56.78
CA THR A 130 -43.03 -10.00 -58.04
C THR A 130 -42.98 -8.53 -58.45
N TYR A 131 -42.48 -7.65 -57.59
CA TYR A 131 -42.46 -6.20 -57.82
C TYR A 131 -41.52 -5.76 -58.96
N PHE A 132 -40.41 -6.47 -59.19
CA PHE A 132 -39.38 -6.04 -60.13
C PHE A 132 -39.62 -6.61 -61.54
N PRO A 133 -39.95 -5.80 -62.54
CA PRO A 133 -40.08 -6.28 -63.90
C PRO A 133 -38.70 -6.57 -64.51
N GLU A 134 -38.58 -7.71 -65.19
CA GLU A 134 -37.32 -8.23 -65.74
C GLU A 134 -36.63 -7.24 -66.71
N ASN A 135 -37.40 -6.45 -67.45
CA ASN A 135 -36.89 -5.49 -68.41
C ASN A 135 -36.27 -4.22 -67.79
N LEU A 136 -36.34 -4.05 -66.47
CA LEU A 136 -35.82 -2.87 -65.76
C LEU A 136 -34.59 -3.16 -64.89
N GLU A 137 -34.03 -4.35 -65.00
CA GLU A 137 -32.77 -4.67 -64.33
C GLU A 137 -31.60 -3.87 -64.88
N ILE A 138 -30.64 -3.57 -64.00
CA ILE A 138 -29.41 -2.86 -64.33
C ILE A 138 -28.23 -3.83 -64.35
N THR A 139 -27.24 -3.52 -65.19
CA THR A 139 -25.96 -4.23 -65.25
C THR A 139 -25.21 -4.08 -63.94
N LYS A 140 -24.65 -5.19 -63.43
CA LYS A 140 -23.77 -5.22 -62.26
C LYS A 140 -22.52 -4.38 -62.54
N ARG A 141 -22.20 -3.44 -61.64
CA ARG A 141 -21.00 -2.59 -61.73
C ARG A 141 -19.81 -3.26 -61.07
N THR A 142 -18.59 -2.88 -61.43
CA THR A 142 -17.38 -3.43 -60.79
C THR A 142 -17.19 -2.83 -59.41
N GLN A 143 -16.54 -3.56 -58.48
CA GLN A 143 -16.33 -3.09 -57.10
C GLN A 143 -15.67 -1.70 -57.03
N LYS A 144 -14.76 -1.39 -57.96
CA LYS A 144 -14.09 -0.07 -58.05
C LYS A 144 -15.04 1.10 -58.30
N ASP A 145 -16.17 0.86 -58.97
CA ASP A 145 -17.14 1.91 -59.27
C ASP A 145 -18.05 2.23 -58.09
N VAL A 146 -18.13 1.30 -57.14
CA VAL A 146 -19.09 1.29 -56.04
C VAL A 146 -18.44 1.65 -54.69
N ILE A 147 -17.13 1.40 -54.53
CA ILE A 147 -16.37 1.76 -53.33
C ILE A 147 -15.73 3.13 -53.51
N ASP A 148 -15.81 3.96 -52.48
CA ASP A 148 -15.20 5.29 -52.44
C ASP A 148 -13.79 5.22 -51.82
N VAL A 149 -12.82 4.78 -52.63
CA VAL A 149 -11.44 4.50 -52.17
C VAL A 149 -10.74 5.76 -51.64
N GLU A 150 -11.03 6.93 -52.21
CA GLU A 150 -10.34 8.17 -51.87
C GLU A 150 -10.81 8.72 -50.51
N SER A 151 -12.11 8.66 -50.21
CA SER A 151 -12.62 9.08 -48.90
C SER A 151 -12.12 8.16 -47.78
N ILE A 152 -12.05 6.85 -48.05
CA ILE A 152 -11.45 5.87 -47.12
C ILE A 152 -9.99 6.21 -46.86
N ARG A 153 -9.20 6.52 -47.91
CA ARG A 153 -7.78 6.86 -47.79
C ARG A 153 -7.55 8.13 -46.96
N LEU A 154 -8.33 9.18 -47.21
CA LEU A 154 -8.20 10.47 -46.53
C LEU A 154 -8.54 10.35 -45.04
N GLN A 155 -9.50 9.50 -44.69
CA GLN A 155 -9.82 9.18 -43.30
C GLN A 155 -8.69 8.46 -42.57
N PHE A 156 -8.07 7.45 -43.19
CA PHE A 156 -6.93 6.76 -42.58
C PHE A 156 -5.74 7.69 -42.33
N GLN A 157 -5.47 8.59 -43.27
CA GLN A 157 -4.38 9.56 -43.14
C GLN A 157 -4.61 10.49 -41.93
N LYS A 158 -5.84 10.96 -41.74
CA LYS A 158 -6.21 11.79 -40.59
C LYS A 158 -6.08 11.04 -39.25
N GLN A 159 -6.50 9.78 -39.20
CA GLN A 159 -6.33 8.96 -37.98
C GLN A 159 -4.86 8.70 -37.67
N TYR A 160 -4.04 8.46 -38.69
CA TYR A 160 -2.60 8.28 -38.54
C TYR A 160 -1.92 9.53 -37.98
N GLU A 161 -2.26 10.71 -38.51
CA GLU A 161 -1.72 12.00 -38.01
C GLU A 161 -2.08 12.26 -36.55
N ILE A 162 -3.35 12.02 -36.17
CA ILE A 162 -3.80 12.15 -34.77
C ILE A 162 -2.99 11.22 -33.86
N LEU A 163 -2.81 9.96 -34.26
CA LEU A 163 -2.08 8.97 -33.46
C LEU A 163 -0.59 9.33 -33.32
N MET A 164 0.03 9.80 -34.40
CA MET A 164 1.42 10.27 -34.37
C MET A 164 1.60 11.46 -33.43
N SER A 165 0.67 12.43 -33.46
CA SER A 165 0.69 13.57 -32.54
C SER A 165 0.61 13.14 -31.08
N GLN A 166 -0.28 12.20 -30.76
CA GLN A 166 -0.41 11.66 -29.39
C GLN A 166 0.85 10.92 -28.93
N MET A 167 1.49 10.17 -29.83
CA MET A 167 2.74 9.48 -29.51
C MET A 167 3.87 10.47 -29.20
N HIS A 168 3.99 11.55 -29.97
CA HIS A 168 5.00 12.58 -29.72
C HIS A 168 4.78 13.32 -28.39
N GLU A 169 3.53 13.62 -28.05
CA GLU A 169 3.18 14.25 -26.77
C GLU A 169 3.49 13.35 -25.58
N ASN A 170 3.14 12.05 -25.67
CA ASN A 170 3.45 11.09 -24.62
C ASN A 170 4.96 10.88 -24.41
N ASN A 171 5.74 10.85 -25.50
CA ASN A 171 7.20 10.72 -25.39
C ASN A 171 7.82 11.94 -24.68
N LYS A 172 7.34 13.14 -24.99
CA LYS A 172 7.81 14.36 -24.32
C LYS A 172 7.55 14.31 -22.81
N ILE A 173 6.37 13.86 -22.39
CA ILE A 173 6.02 13.70 -20.97
C ILE A 173 6.94 12.66 -20.30
N ALA A 174 7.20 11.54 -20.98
CA ALA A 174 8.09 10.50 -20.46
C ALA A 174 9.52 11.01 -20.27
N ASP A 175 10.05 11.80 -21.20
CA ASP A 175 11.38 12.40 -21.10
C ASP A 175 11.48 13.38 -19.92
N GLU A 176 10.44 14.22 -19.71
CA GLU A 176 10.35 15.14 -18.56
C GLU A 176 10.32 14.38 -17.22
N GLU A 177 9.56 13.28 -17.12
CA GLU A 177 9.51 12.44 -15.92
C GLU A 177 10.86 11.76 -15.62
N LEU A 178 11.57 11.32 -16.66
CA LEU A 178 12.88 10.70 -16.54
C LEU A 178 13.93 11.68 -16.02
N GLU A 179 13.91 12.94 -16.45
CA GLU A 179 14.78 13.98 -15.91
C GLU A 179 14.50 14.26 -14.43
N LEU A 180 13.23 14.32 -14.03
CA LEU A 180 12.84 14.50 -12.62
C LEU A 180 13.33 13.34 -11.75
N LEU A 181 13.16 12.10 -12.21
CA LEU A 181 13.63 10.90 -11.51
C LEU A 181 15.15 10.86 -11.37
N LYS A 182 15.90 11.26 -12.41
CA LYS A 182 17.37 11.39 -12.34
C LYS A 182 17.79 12.43 -11.30
N ALA A 183 17.11 13.58 -11.24
CA ALA A 183 17.39 14.60 -10.25
C ALA A 183 17.05 14.14 -8.81
N GLU A 184 16.01 13.34 -8.62
CA GLU A 184 15.66 12.76 -7.32
C GLU A 184 16.68 11.71 -6.86
N LEU A 185 17.16 10.86 -7.77
CA LEU A 185 18.22 9.88 -7.49
C LEU A 185 19.51 10.56 -7.02
N ALA A 186 19.97 11.59 -7.74
CA ALA A 186 21.15 12.35 -7.35
C ALA A 186 21.01 12.98 -5.95
N LYS A 187 19.81 13.46 -5.59
CA LYS A 187 19.53 13.97 -4.24
C LYS A 187 19.53 12.88 -3.17
N LYS A 188 19.14 11.65 -3.50
CA LYS A 188 19.17 10.51 -2.56
C LYS A 188 20.59 10.02 -2.31
N ASP A 189 21.45 10.01 -3.33
CA ASP A 189 22.86 9.61 -3.18
C ASP A 189 23.63 10.52 -2.21
N ILE A 190 23.41 11.84 -2.29
CA ILE A 190 23.99 12.82 -1.35
C ILE A 190 23.57 12.52 0.10
N LYS A 191 22.30 12.13 0.32
CA LYS A 191 21.80 11.78 1.66
C LYS A 191 22.41 10.48 2.20
N PHE A 192 22.70 9.51 1.34
CA PHE A 192 23.35 8.26 1.76
C PHE A 192 24.78 8.49 2.23
N GLU A 193 25.52 9.37 1.55
CA GLU A 193 26.90 9.71 1.93
C GLU A 193 26.97 10.42 3.29
N GLU A 194 26.06 11.36 3.57
CA GLU A 194 25.93 11.99 4.89
C GLU A 194 25.60 10.98 6.00
N LEU A 195 24.75 9.99 5.69
CA LEU A 195 24.33 8.96 6.64
C LEU A 195 25.47 7.97 6.92
N ALA A 196 26.26 7.61 5.90
CA ALA A 196 27.46 6.80 6.05
C ALA A 196 28.49 7.47 6.97
N ASN A 197 28.76 8.76 6.77
CA ASN A 197 29.67 9.54 7.62
C ASN A 197 29.19 9.63 9.08
N LYS A 198 27.88 9.82 9.30
CA LYS A 198 27.30 9.77 10.65
C LYS A 198 27.44 8.39 11.29
N LEU A 199 27.27 7.32 10.51
CA LEU A 199 27.38 5.95 10.98
C LEU A 199 28.82 5.59 11.36
N GLU A 200 29.80 6.09 10.61
CA GLU A 200 31.23 5.91 10.91
C GLU A 200 31.64 6.64 12.21
N LEU A 201 31.18 7.88 12.40
CA LEU A 201 31.37 8.63 13.66
C LEU A 201 30.71 7.93 14.86
N LEU A 202 29.54 7.31 14.67
CA LEU A 202 28.87 6.52 15.73
C LEU A 202 29.56 5.19 16.03
N LYS A 203 30.28 4.61 15.06
CA LYS A 203 31.09 3.40 15.28
C LYS A 203 32.37 3.70 16.07
N GLN A 204 32.99 4.85 15.84
CA GLN A 204 34.22 5.26 16.55
C GLN A 204 33.97 5.69 18.00
N SER A 205 32.75 6.14 18.34
CA SER A 205 32.42 6.70 19.66
C SER A 205 31.81 5.72 20.68
N LYS A 206 31.56 4.45 20.30
CA LYS A 206 31.02 3.46 21.24
C LYS A 206 32.14 2.74 22.00
N PRO A 207 32.14 2.73 23.34
CA PRO A 207 33.10 1.92 24.10
C PRO A 207 32.93 0.44 23.71
N THR A 208 34.04 -0.24 23.44
CA THR A 208 34.02 -1.67 23.08
C THR A 208 33.42 -2.46 24.25
N LEU A 209 32.22 -2.99 24.05
CA LEU A 209 31.58 -3.89 24.99
C LEU A 209 32.39 -5.18 25.07
N GLN A 210 32.76 -5.60 26.28
CA GLN A 210 33.56 -6.81 26.51
C GLN A 210 32.71 -7.88 27.20
N GLY A 211 33.00 -9.16 26.91
CA GLY A 211 32.26 -10.30 27.45
C GLY A 211 32.43 -10.42 28.96
N VAL A 212 31.34 -10.74 29.66
CA VAL A 212 31.33 -10.92 31.13
C VAL A 212 31.38 -12.40 31.48
N GLU A 213 32.29 -12.78 32.37
CA GLU A 213 32.41 -14.14 32.90
C GLU A 213 31.73 -14.24 34.27
N TYR A 214 31.03 -15.32 34.56
CA TYR A 214 30.50 -15.57 35.90
C TYR A 214 31.56 -16.21 36.79
N VAL A 215 31.73 -15.70 38.00
CA VAL A 215 32.65 -16.26 39.00
C VAL A 215 31.96 -16.30 40.36
N GLN A 216 32.11 -17.37 41.13
CA GLN A 216 31.56 -17.39 42.49
C GLN A 216 32.45 -16.57 43.44
N PHE A 217 31.87 -15.84 44.37
CA PHE A 217 32.61 -14.98 45.32
C PHE A 217 33.71 -15.71 46.09
N SER A 218 33.50 -16.98 46.46
CA SER A 218 34.50 -17.81 47.14
C SER A 218 35.75 -18.08 46.29
N GLU A 219 35.63 -18.03 44.96
CA GLU A 219 36.69 -18.32 43.99
C GLU A 219 37.55 -17.10 43.65
N LEU A 220 37.17 -15.90 44.10
CA LEU A 220 37.97 -14.69 43.88
C LEU A 220 39.38 -14.79 44.49
N ALA A 221 40.35 -14.10 43.92
CA ALA A 221 41.65 -13.94 44.58
C ALA A 221 41.50 -13.12 45.87
N ASP A 222 42.43 -13.29 46.82
CA ASP A 222 42.36 -12.60 48.13
C ASP A 222 42.30 -11.07 47.97
N ASN A 223 43.07 -10.51 47.03
CA ASN A 223 43.06 -9.09 46.71
C ASN A 223 41.74 -8.64 46.06
N ASP A 224 41.19 -9.46 45.15
CA ASP A 224 39.92 -9.17 44.47
C ASP A 224 38.75 -9.23 45.46
N THR A 225 38.85 -10.05 46.51
CA THR A 225 37.83 -10.17 47.57
C THR A 225 37.64 -8.85 48.31
N VAL A 226 38.74 -8.16 48.64
CA VAL A 226 38.70 -6.85 49.30
C VAL A 226 38.03 -5.81 48.39
N GLY A 227 38.42 -5.79 47.11
CA GLY A 227 37.83 -4.89 46.11
C GLY A 227 36.35 -5.17 45.87
N ALA A 228 35.96 -6.45 45.77
CA ALA A 228 34.58 -6.88 45.60
C ALA A 228 33.69 -6.45 46.79
N LEU A 229 34.18 -6.62 48.02
CA LEU A 229 33.46 -6.21 49.22
C LEU A 229 33.30 -4.68 49.28
N ALA A 230 34.36 -3.91 49.00
CA ALA A 230 34.28 -2.45 48.97
C ALA A 230 33.33 -1.95 47.88
N LEU A 231 33.38 -2.53 46.67
CA LEU A 231 32.45 -2.22 45.58
C LEU A 231 31.00 -2.57 45.95
N TYR A 232 30.78 -3.67 46.65
CA TYR A 232 29.46 -4.08 47.08
C TYR A 232 28.87 -3.12 48.13
N ILE A 233 29.68 -2.65 49.08
CA ILE A 233 29.26 -1.62 50.06
C ILE A 233 28.86 -0.33 49.35
N GLU A 234 29.70 0.18 48.44
CA GLU A 234 29.39 1.38 47.66
C GLU A 234 28.14 1.22 46.80
N LYS A 235 27.96 0.04 46.21
CA LYS A 235 26.76 -0.31 45.46
C LYS A 235 25.51 -0.25 46.33
N ILE A 236 25.56 -0.74 47.58
CA ILE A 236 24.42 -0.64 48.50
C ILE A 236 24.15 0.81 48.92
N LYS A 237 25.19 1.61 49.20
CA LYS A 237 25.02 3.05 49.50
C LYS A 237 24.29 3.77 48.35
N LYS A 238 24.67 3.51 47.10
CA LYS A 238 23.98 4.07 45.91
C LYS A 238 22.51 3.63 45.82
N ILE A 239 22.20 2.37 46.19
CA ILE A 239 20.83 1.87 46.25
C ILE A 239 20.05 2.65 47.32
N ILE A 240 20.60 2.82 48.53
CA ILE A 240 19.97 3.55 49.64
C ILE A 240 19.63 4.99 49.25
N GLU A 241 20.49 5.68 48.51
CA GLU A 241 20.26 7.06 48.05
C GLU A 241 19.07 7.19 47.09
N LYS A 242 18.80 6.16 46.29
CA LYS A 242 17.85 6.21 45.16
C LYS A 242 16.74 5.15 45.24
N ILE A 243 16.55 4.54 46.41
CA ILE A 243 15.50 3.57 46.66
C ILE A 243 14.14 4.24 46.60
N ASN A 244 13.16 3.55 46.03
CA ASN A 244 11.78 4.04 45.97
C ASN A 244 11.06 3.77 47.30
N ASP A 245 10.32 4.75 47.81
CA ASP A 245 9.62 4.70 49.10
C ASP A 245 8.31 3.90 49.07
N ASN A 246 8.01 3.21 47.96
CA ASN A 246 6.79 2.44 47.77
C ASN A 246 6.76 1.19 48.67
N PRO A 247 5.60 0.84 49.26
CA PRO A 247 5.46 -0.40 50.02
C PRO A 247 5.68 -1.61 49.10
N SER A 248 6.38 -2.61 49.61
CA SER A 248 6.76 -3.82 48.87
C SER A 248 6.18 -5.08 49.50
N SER A 249 6.00 -6.11 48.68
CA SER A 249 5.54 -7.45 49.08
C SER A 249 6.55 -8.14 50.01
N VAL A 250 6.05 -9.02 50.88
CA VAL A 250 6.88 -9.78 51.82
C VAL A 250 7.89 -10.66 51.07
N GLU A 251 7.50 -11.30 49.97
CA GLU A 251 8.40 -12.19 49.22
C GLU A 251 9.55 -11.44 48.55
N SER A 252 9.32 -10.21 48.05
CA SER A 252 10.39 -9.38 47.50
C SER A 252 11.45 -9.05 48.56
N VAL A 253 11.01 -8.75 49.78
CA VAL A 253 11.91 -8.45 50.89
C VAL A 253 12.64 -9.70 51.40
N GLU A 254 12.01 -10.87 51.37
CA GLU A 254 12.70 -12.13 51.70
C GLU A 254 13.76 -12.51 50.67
N LYS A 255 13.56 -12.28 49.37
CA LYS A 255 14.62 -12.46 48.35
C LYS A 255 15.83 -11.56 48.61
N ILE A 256 15.58 -10.31 49.00
CA ILE A 256 16.65 -9.37 49.39
C ILE A 256 17.43 -9.95 50.58
N LYS A 257 16.74 -10.37 51.65
CA LYS A 257 17.38 -11.00 52.82
C LYS A 257 18.12 -12.28 52.48
N GLU A 258 17.60 -13.08 51.55
CA GLU A 258 18.26 -14.30 51.07
C GLU A 258 19.57 -13.97 50.36
N ASN A 259 19.59 -13.01 49.43
CA ASN A 259 20.81 -12.56 48.77
C ASN A 259 21.86 -12.03 49.76
N ILE A 260 21.41 -11.32 50.79
CA ILE A 260 22.26 -10.84 51.89
C ILE A 260 22.87 -12.02 52.67
N ARG A 261 22.06 -13.01 53.07
CA ARG A 261 22.55 -14.21 53.77
C ARG A 261 23.53 -15.02 52.92
N ASN A 262 23.28 -15.12 51.61
CA ASN A 262 24.17 -15.77 50.67
C ASN A 262 25.53 -15.05 50.62
N PHE A 263 25.53 -13.72 50.59
CA PHE A 263 26.76 -12.93 50.68
C PHE A 263 27.51 -13.14 52.00
N GLU A 264 26.84 -13.04 53.14
CA GLU A 264 27.46 -13.27 54.45
C GLU A 264 28.08 -14.66 54.56
N SER A 265 27.36 -15.68 54.08
CA SER A 265 27.85 -17.07 54.06
C SER A 265 29.08 -17.21 53.18
N ALA A 266 29.07 -16.63 51.97
CA ALA A 266 30.20 -16.63 51.06
C ALA A 266 31.42 -15.88 51.66
N LEU A 267 31.18 -14.77 52.35
CA LEU A 267 32.22 -13.97 53.00
C LEU A 267 32.86 -14.71 54.18
N ILE A 268 32.06 -15.39 55.02
CA ILE A 268 32.58 -16.21 56.14
C ILE A 268 33.43 -17.36 55.62
N ALA A 269 32.96 -18.06 54.59
CA ALA A 269 33.72 -19.12 53.93
C ALA A 269 35.04 -18.58 53.37
N LYS A 270 34.99 -17.42 52.70
CA LYS A 270 36.17 -16.78 52.11
C LYS A 270 37.17 -16.30 53.18
N LYS A 271 36.70 -15.61 54.23
CA LYS A 271 37.53 -15.14 55.37
C LYS A 271 38.32 -16.28 56.00
N SER A 272 37.70 -17.46 56.14
CA SER A 272 38.33 -18.65 56.70
C SER A 272 39.44 -19.23 55.81
N SER A 273 39.42 -18.95 54.51
CA SER A 273 40.42 -19.43 53.53
C SER A 273 41.63 -18.51 53.36
N ILE A 274 41.49 -17.22 53.69
CA ILE A 274 42.55 -16.21 53.53
C ILE A 274 43.59 -16.40 54.63
N LYS A 275 44.87 -16.51 54.26
CA LYS A 275 45.96 -16.73 55.23
C LYS A 275 46.60 -15.44 55.74
N ASP A 276 46.48 -14.35 54.99
CA ASP A 276 47.11 -13.07 55.35
C ASP A 276 46.29 -12.33 56.43
N GLU A 277 46.89 -12.18 57.62
CA GLU A 277 46.28 -11.51 58.77
C GLU A 277 45.93 -10.04 58.47
N LYS A 278 46.71 -9.36 57.63
CA LYS A 278 46.43 -7.97 57.24
C LYS A 278 45.16 -7.88 56.41
N THR A 279 45.05 -8.71 55.38
CA THR A 279 43.86 -8.80 54.54
C THR A 279 42.62 -9.19 55.37
N GLN A 280 42.75 -10.14 56.30
CA GLN A 280 41.64 -10.49 57.21
C GLN A 280 41.16 -9.29 58.05
N LYS A 281 42.07 -8.48 58.59
CA LYS A 281 41.71 -7.27 59.35
C LYS A 281 40.98 -6.25 58.48
N ILE A 282 41.40 -6.07 57.24
CA ILE A 282 40.73 -5.17 56.29
C ILE A 282 39.32 -5.69 55.98
N ILE A 283 39.18 -6.98 55.70
CA ILE A 283 37.86 -7.61 55.47
C ILE A 283 36.95 -7.46 56.69
N GLU A 284 37.49 -7.59 57.90
CA GLU A 284 36.72 -7.42 59.13
C GLU A 284 36.21 -5.98 59.29
N LYS A 285 37.05 -4.97 58.99
CA LYS A 285 36.61 -3.56 58.98
C LYS A 285 35.51 -3.31 57.95
N LEU A 286 35.72 -3.77 56.71
CA LEU A 286 34.74 -3.62 55.63
C LEU A 286 33.45 -4.40 55.93
N HIS A 287 33.54 -5.57 56.58
CA HIS A 287 32.37 -6.32 57.00
C HIS A 287 31.54 -5.55 58.04
N ASN A 288 32.19 -4.89 59.00
CA ASN A 288 31.49 -4.05 59.97
C ASN A 288 30.79 -2.87 59.28
N GLU A 289 31.45 -2.22 58.32
CA GLU A 289 30.84 -1.17 57.49
C GLU A 289 29.65 -1.70 56.69
N PHE A 290 29.82 -2.87 56.06
CA PHE A 290 28.75 -3.56 55.34
C PHE A 290 27.53 -3.80 56.24
N SER A 291 27.72 -4.29 57.47
CA SER A 291 26.62 -4.51 58.42
C SER A 291 25.85 -3.22 58.77
N VAL A 292 26.56 -2.09 58.89
CA VAL A 292 25.94 -0.78 59.14
C VAL A 292 25.09 -0.36 57.94
N VAL A 293 25.68 -0.37 56.75
CA VAL A 293 24.99 0.02 55.50
C VAL A 293 23.81 -0.92 55.19
N LEU A 294 23.93 -2.19 55.53
CA LEU A 294 22.87 -3.18 55.38
C LEU A 294 21.66 -2.88 56.27
N THR A 295 21.91 -2.50 57.52
CA THR A 295 20.83 -2.15 58.46
C THR A 295 20.10 -0.90 57.96
N GLU A 296 20.83 0.10 57.49
CA GLU A 296 20.24 1.30 56.88
C GLU A 296 19.37 0.97 55.66
N LEU A 297 19.84 0.08 54.77
CA LEU A 297 19.04 -0.38 53.63
C LEU A 297 17.73 -1.03 54.08
N LEU A 298 17.80 -1.96 55.03
CA LEU A 298 16.62 -2.69 55.50
C LEU A 298 15.62 -1.79 56.22
N GLU A 299 16.09 -0.75 56.93
CA GLU A 299 15.23 0.25 57.58
C GLU A 299 14.46 1.13 56.57
N LYS A 300 15.02 1.37 55.38
CA LYS A 300 14.34 2.14 54.32
C LYS A 300 13.22 1.36 53.62
N ILE A 301 13.23 0.03 53.67
CA ILE A 301 12.26 -0.79 52.94
C ILE A 301 10.96 -0.91 53.72
N LYS A 302 9.86 -0.38 53.16
CA LYS A 302 8.52 -0.50 53.75
C LYS A 302 7.85 -1.80 53.29
N ILE A 303 7.42 -2.61 54.25
CA ILE A 303 6.77 -3.91 53.99
C ILE A 303 5.26 -3.75 54.11
N ASN A 304 4.51 -4.29 53.14
CA ASN A 304 3.06 -4.45 53.24
C ASN A 304 2.70 -5.92 53.00
N SER A 305 2.12 -6.57 54.03
CA SER A 305 1.73 -7.99 54.00
C SER A 305 0.52 -8.29 53.12
N GLU A 306 -0.23 -7.27 52.70
CA GLU A 306 -1.42 -7.43 51.86
C GLU A 306 -1.08 -7.41 50.35
N LEU A 307 0.15 -7.06 49.98
CA LEU A 307 0.57 -6.99 48.58
C LEU A 307 1.02 -8.36 48.07
N GLU A 308 0.45 -8.78 46.94
CA GLU A 308 0.86 -9.99 46.22
C GLU A 308 2.27 -9.85 45.60
N ASN A 309 2.92 -10.99 45.37
CA ASN A 309 4.20 -11.09 44.66
C ASN A 309 4.08 -10.73 43.18
N SER A 310 4.08 -9.44 42.87
CA SER A 310 4.04 -8.93 41.50
C SER A 310 5.23 -8.02 41.24
N TYR A 311 5.56 -7.81 39.95
CA TYR A 311 6.61 -6.88 39.55
C TYR A 311 6.37 -5.46 40.09
N GLN A 312 5.11 -5.02 40.22
CA GLN A 312 4.78 -3.68 40.72
C GLN A 312 5.03 -3.54 42.22
N ASN A 313 5.05 -4.65 42.96
CA ASN A 313 5.20 -4.71 44.42
C ASN A 313 6.61 -5.14 44.84
N GLN A 314 7.60 -5.03 43.94
CA GLN A 314 9.01 -5.26 44.25
C GLN A 314 9.70 -3.99 44.73
N VAL A 315 10.79 -4.16 45.48
CA VAL A 315 11.65 -3.04 45.86
C VAL A 315 12.50 -2.62 44.66
N PHE A 316 12.39 -1.36 44.23
CA PHE A 316 13.20 -0.79 43.15
C PHE A 316 14.07 0.37 43.64
N TYR A 317 15.19 0.57 42.95
CA TYR A 317 15.93 1.83 43.00
C TYR A 317 16.07 2.41 41.59
N THR A 318 16.32 3.72 41.50
CA THR A 318 16.53 4.40 40.22
C THR A 318 18.03 4.50 39.91
N ASN A 319 18.48 3.89 38.82
CA ASN A 319 19.91 3.92 38.46
C ASN A 319 20.35 5.26 37.82
N GLU A 320 21.63 5.39 37.44
CA GLU A 320 22.19 6.61 36.82
C GLU A 320 21.53 6.97 35.47
N ASN A 321 20.88 6.01 34.81
CA ASN A 321 20.15 6.20 33.55
C ASN A 321 18.64 6.42 33.78
N ASN A 322 18.22 6.71 35.01
CA ASN A 322 16.81 6.84 35.42
C ASN A 322 15.94 5.61 35.14
N LYS A 323 16.54 4.40 35.09
CA LYS A 323 15.80 3.14 34.96
C LYS A 323 15.54 2.56 36.34
N LEU A 324 14.34 2.00 36.53
CA LEU A 324 13.98 1.23 37.71
C LEU A 324 14.67 -0.14 37.63
N VAL A 325 15.41 -0.47 38.69
CA VAL A 325 16.13 -1.74 38.79
C VAL A 325 15.71 -2.45 40.09
N PRO A 326 15.32 -3.74 40.03
CA PRO A 326 14.97 -4.52 41.21
C PRO A 326 16.16 -4.63 42.18
N VAL A 327 15.92 -4.32 43.45
CA VAL A 327 16.96 -4.36 44.48
C VAL A 327 17.41 -5.80 44.77
N ASP A 328 16.52 -6.79 44.68
CA ASP A 328 16.89 -8.20 44.83
C ASP A 328 17.91 -8.63 43.75
N TRP A 329 17.65 -8.33 42.47
CA TRP A 329 18.60 -8.59 41.38
C TRP A 329 19.93 -7.89 41.62
N GLU A 330 19.89 -6.61 41.94
CA GLU A 330 21.09 -5.80 42.13
C GLU A 330 21.93 -6.34 43.31
N LEU A 331 21.32 -6.78 44.39
CA LEU A 331 22.03 -7.36 45.55
C LEU A 331 22.48 -8.81 45.37
N SER A 332 22.24 -9.44 44.22
CA SER A 332 22.64 -10.83 44.01
C SER A 332 24.10 -10.99 43.54
N PHE A 333 24.77 -9.88 43.17
CA PHE A 333 26.11 -9.92 42.60
C PHE A 333 26.89 -8.61 42.78
N VAL A 334 28.21 -8.67 42.55
CA VAL A 334 29.07 -7.50 42.36
C VAL A 334 29.89 -7.65 41.08
N LEU A 335 30.00 -6.59 40.27
CA LEU A 335 30.79 -6.60 39.04
C LEU A 335 32.23 -6.18 39.35
N VAL A 336 33.18 -7.09 39.17
CA VAL A 336 34.61 -6.86 39.42
C VAL A 336 35.38 -7.06 38.12
N ASP A 337 35.90 -5.96 37.56
CA ASP A 337 36.46 -5.93 36.20
C ASP A 337 35.43 -6.39 35.14
N LEU A 338 35.60 -7.58 34.56
CA LEU A 338 34.64 -8.22 33.64
C LEU A 338 34.02 -9.49 34.25
N LYS A 339 34.07 -9.64 35.57
CA LYS A 339 33.53 -10.79 36.29
C LYS A 339 32.22 -10.43 36.98
N HIS A 340 31.15 -11.13 36.63
CA HIS A 340 29.89 -11.13 37.35
C HIS A 340 30.04 -12.02 38.58
N VAL A 341 30.40 -11.41 39.72
CA VAL A 341 30.69 -12.16 40.94
C VAL A 341 29.40 -12.45 41.69
N GLY A 342 28.90 -13.69 41.61
CA GLY A 342 27.73 -14.14 42.34
C GLY A 342 28.07 -14.66 43.73
N PHE A 343 27.11 -14.59 44.65
CA PHE A 343 27.27 -15.06 46.04
C PHE A 343 26.88 -16.54 46.25
N VAL A 344 26.39 -17.17 45.19
CA VAL A 344 26.06 -18.60 45.12
C VAL A 344 26.81 -19.24 43.95
N SER A 345 26.77 -20.56 43.80
CA SER A 345 27.30 -21.22 42.59
C SER A 345 26.45 -20.88 41.37
N TYR A 346 27.03 -21.01 40.17
CA TYR A 346 26.34 -20.71 38.91
C TYR A 346 25.01 -21.49 38.76
N GLU A 347 25.00 -22.77 39.15
CA GLU A 347 23.82 -23.64 39.10
C GLU A 347 22.66 -23.14 39.97
N ASN A 348 22.96 -22.42 41.05
CA ASN A 348 21.98 -21.86 41.99
C ASN A 348 21.70 -20.38 41.72
N TYR A 349 22.28 -19.80 40.68
CA TYR A 349 22.12 -18.39 40.35
C TYR A 349 20.91 -18.20 39.42
N HIS A 350 19.82 -17.65 39.96
CA HIS A 350 18.54 -17.55 39.25
C HIS A 350 18.33 -16.26 38.45
N TYR A 351 19.27 -15.32 38.52
CA TYR A 351 19.18 -14.02 37.87
C TYR A 351 19.87 -14.00 36.51
N SER A 352 19.38 -13.15 35.60
CA SER A 352 20.02 -12.96 34.29
C SER A 352 21.38 -12.27 34.44
N ILE A 353 22.40 -12.83 33.77
CA ILE A 353 23.76 -12.29 33.72
C ILE A 353 23.90 -11.45 32.45
N PRO A 354 24.31 -10.17 32.54
CA PRO A 354 24.54 -9.35 31.36
C PRO A 354 25.76 -9.87 30.58
N TYR A 355 25.58 -10.22 29.31
CA TYR A 355 26.65 -10.77 28.46
C TYR A 355 27.74 -9.75 28.10
N LEU A 356 27.44 -8.46 28.22
CA LEU A 356 28.31 -7.37 27.81
C LEU A 356 28.38 -6.32 28.92
N ALA A 357 29.58 -5.98 29.35
CA ALA A 357 29.83 -4.88 30.26
C ALA A 357 30.83 -3.89 29.65
N ILE A 358 30.69 -2.63 30.07
CA ILE A 358 31.74 -1.63 29.89
C ILE A 358 32.71 -1.83 31.04
N ARG A 359 33.99 -2.05 30.75
CA ARG A 359 35.03 -2.18 31.77
C ARG A 359 34.97 -0.97 32.69
N SER A 360 34.61 -1.18 33.95
CA SER A 360 34.47 -0.11 34.92
C SER A 360 35.80 0.58 35.15
N LYS A 361 35.75 1.90 35.38
CA LYS A 361 36.91 2.69 35.82
C LYS A 361 37.46 2.08 37.11
N TYR A 362 38.78 1.93 37.22
CA TYR A 362 39.42 1.33 38.39
C TYR A 362 38.98 2.05 39.67
N SER A 363 38.41 1.33 40.63
CA SER A 363 38.14 1.84 41.98
C SER A 363 39.30 1.47 42.89
N VAL A 364 39.96 2.46 43.48
CA VAL A 364 40.97 2.26 44.52
C VAL A 364 40.33 2.60 45.86
N THR A 365 40.19 1.61 46.73
CA THR A 365 39.74 1.82 48.11
C THR A 365 40.95 2.04 49.00
N LEU A 366 41.07 3.26 49.53
CA LEU A 366 42.03 3.59 50.58
C LEU A 366 41.43 3.21 51.93
N VAL A 367 42.17 2.40 52.68
CA VAL A 367 41.82 2.02 54.06
C VAL A 367 42.81 2.71 54.99
N ASP A 368 42.37 3.76 55.69
CA ASP A 368 43.23 4.47 56.64
C ASP A 368 43.25 3.74 58.01
N ASN A 369 44.30 3.96 58.80
CA ASN A 369 44.43 3.47 60.17
C ASN A 369 43.38 4.10 61.13
N SER A 370 42.66 5.13 60.71
CA SER A 370 41.64 5.86 61.49
C SER A 370 40.21 5.31 61.36
N ASP A 371 40.03 4.05 60.92
CA ASP A 371 38.74 3.37 60.74
C ASP A 371 37.78 3.96 59.69
N SER A 372 38.25 4.90 58.87
CA SER A 372 37.51 5.41 57.71
C SER A 372 38.05 4.80 56.41
N THR A 373 37.14 4.28 55.58
CA THR A 373 37.41 3.79 54.21
C THR A 373 36.99 4.87 53.21
N GLN A 374 37.80 5.10 52.18
CA GLN A 374 37.44 6.01 51.08
C GLN A 374 37.72 5.33 49.74
N THR A 375 36.67 5.16 48.93
CA THR A 375 36.80 4.62 47.57
C THR A 375 36.92 5.77 46.57
N MET A 376 38.02 5.82 45.82
CA MET A 376 38.23 6.78 44.73
C MET A 376 38.20 6.08 43.38
N PHE A 377 37.53 6.68 42.40
CA PHE A 377 37.49 6.18 41.03
C PHE A 377 38.59 6.84 40.20
N ILE A 378 39.54 6.04 39.70
CA ILE A 378 40.57 6.51 38.77
C ILE A 378 40.08 6.24 37.34
N PRO A 379 39.90 7.27 36.50
CA PRO A 379 39.56 7.07 35.10
C PRO A 379 40.68 6.29 34.40
N SER A 380 40.30 5.24 33.66
CA SER A 380 41.24 4.45 32.85
C SER A 380 41.90 5.35 31.80
N VAL A 381 43.23 5.34 31.73
CA VAL A 381 44.07 6.23 30.90
C VAL A 381 43.90 5.97 29.38
N ASN A 382 43.07 5.02 28.98
CA ASN A 382 42.84 4.64 27.57
C ASN A 382 41.59 5.28 26.94
N ALA A 383 41.06 6.38 27.47
CA ALA A 383 40.15 7.20 26.68
C ALA A 383 40.95 7.83 25.52
N PRO A 384 40.57 7.64 24.25
CA PRO A 384 41.22 8.35 23.15
C PRO A 384 41.13 9.85 23.44
N MET A 385 42.27 10.54 23.40
CA MET A 385 42.31 12.01 23.43
C MET A 385 41.34 12.50 22.36
N GLU A 386 40.24 13.12 22.78
CA GLU A 386 39.50 14.03 21.91
C GLU A 386 40.51 15.08 21.43
N GLU A 387 40.86 15.04 20.16
CA GLU A 387 41.48 16.16 19.49
C GLU A 387 40.57 17.38 19.72
N GLN A 388 41.05 18.31 20.53
CA GLN A 388 40.48 19.63 20.64
C GLN A 388 40.45 20.24 19.23
N LYS A 389 39.26 20.30 18.63
CA LYS A 389 39.00 21.23 17.54
C LYS A 389 39.34 22.62 18.05
N MET A 390 40.43 23.19 17.54
CA MET A 390 40.63 24.63 17.57
C MET A 390 39.43 25.28 16.88
N GLU A 391 38.56 25.91 17.66
CA GLU A 391 37.74 27.01 17.17
C GLU A 391 38.69 28.10 16.67
N GLN A 392 38.90 28.13 15.36
CA GLN A 392 39.39 29.33 14.70
C GLN A 392 38.24 30.34 14.69
N HIS A 393 38.33 31.26 15.64
CA HIS A 393 37.64 32.54 15.64
C HIS A 393 37.85 33.20 14.27
N HIS A 394 36.80 33.30 13.45
CA HIS A 394 36.79 34.16 12.28
C HIS A 394 36.25 35.51 12.72
N GLU A 395 37.16 36.48 12.79
CA GLU A 395 36.90 37.87 13.14
C GLU A 395 36.33 38.58 11.91
N GLU A 396 35.19 39.24 12.09
CA GLU A 396 34.57 40.11 11.09
C GLU A 396 35.47 41.31 10.81
N GLU A 397 35.98 41.44 9.59
CA GLU A 397 36.39 42.73 9.03
C GLU A 397 35.42 43.13 7.92
N LYS A 398 34.65 44.18 8.21
CA LYS A 398 34.03 45.04 7.21
C LYS A 398 35.10 45.98 6.67
N GLU A 399 35.22 46.09 5.36
CA GLU A 399 35.45 47.39 4.72
C GLU A 399 35.04 47.38 3.24
N ASP A 400 34.77 48.59 2.77
CA ASP A 400 33.89 49.00 1.69
C ASP A 400 34.52 48.99 0.27
N VAL A 401 33.63 48.87 -0.73
CA VAL A 401 33.53 49.62 -2.01
C VAL A 401 34.79 49.81 -2.91
N ALA A 402 34.72 49.25 -4.13
CA ALA A 402 35.02 49.87 -5.45
C ALA A 402 34.85 48.79 -6.55
N GLU A 403 33.92 48.89 -7.51
CA GLU A 403 33.89 49.66 -8.77
C GLU A 403 34.98 49.29 -9.82
N PHE A 404 34.50 49.01 -11.06
CA PHE A 404 35.22 48.79 -12.34
C PHE A 404 36.00 47.46 -12.50
N SER A 405 36.02 46.76 -13.65
CA SER A 405 35.83 47.13 -15.06
C SER A 405 35.57 45.89 -15.95
N GLU A 406 35.02 46.14 -17.14
CA GLU A 406 34.94 45.28 -18.32
C GLU A 406 36.30 44.71 -18.77
N ILE A 407 36.27 43.59 -19.51
CA ILE A 407 37.05 43.24 -20.75
C ILE A 407 36.66 41.78 -21.10
N GLU A 408 35.91 41.57 -22.20
CA GLU A 408 36.40 41.20 -23.55
C GLU A 408 36.81 39.71 -23.64
N SER A 409 35.92 38.87 -24.18
CA SER A 409 35.93 38.34 -25.57
C SER A 409 36.81 37.11 -25.77
N HIS A 410 36.20 35.98 -26.15
CA HIS A 410 36.73 35.21 -27.28
C HIS A 410 35.64 34.46 -28.03
N VAL A 411 35.54 34.84 -29.31
CA VAL A 411 34.82 34.24 -30.43
C VAL A 411 35.64 33.07 -30.99
N VAL A 412 34.95 31.99 -31.37
CA VAL A 412 35.28 31.00 -32.42
C VAL A 412 33.91 30.56 -32.97
N GLU A 413 33.35 31.10 -34.06
CA GLU A 413 33.69 30.95 -35.49
C GLU A 413 33.84 29.49 -35.98
N GLU A 414 32.76 28.94 -36.53
CA GLU A 414 32.75 28.05 -37.72
C GLU A 414 31.29 27.98 -38.22
N LYS A 415 30.90 28.82 -39.19
CA LYS A 415 31.02 28.75 -40.66
C LYS A 415 29.81 28.08 -41.34
N GLU A 416 29.11 28.93 -42.09
CA GLU A 416 28.04 28.67 -43.06
C GLU A 416 28.50 27.83 -44.26
N GLU A 417 27.53 27.13 -44.85
CA GLU A 417 27.26 27.00 -46.30
C GLU A 417 25.74 26.70 -46.36
N GLU A 418 24.86 27.67 -46.61
CA GLU A 418 24.43 28.24 -47.91
C GLU A 418 24.17 27.20 -49.01
N GLU A 419 22.90 27.04 -49.39
CA GLU A 419 22.33 27.33 -50.73
C GLU A 419 20.82 26.97 -50.66
N GLU A 420 19.92 27.95 -50.83
CA GLU A 420 19.29 28.33 -52.11
C GLU A 420 18.34 27.21 -52.63
N ASP A 421 17.08 27.43 -53.01
CA ASP A 421 16.42 28.66 -53.43
C ASP A 421 14.92 28.41 -53.72
N VAL A 422 14.19 29.52 -53.95
CA VAL A 422 13.04 29.67 -54.87
C VAL A 422 11.67 29.13 -54.41
N ALA A 423 10.78 29.98 -53.89
CA ALA A 423 9.79 30.85 -54.60
C ALA A 423 8.39 30.20 -54.57
N GLU A 424 7.24 30.85 -54.73
CA GLU A 424 6.80 32.20 -55.07
C GLU A 424 5.26 32.19 -54.90
N PHE A 425 4.65 33.36 -54.66
CA PHE A 425 3.24 33.71 -54.94
C PHE A 425 2.10 32.97 -54.18
N SER A 426 0.96 33.58 -53.83
CA SER A 426 0.34 34.86 -54.20
C SER A 426 -0.74 35.24 -53.19
N GLU A 427 -0.92 36.55 -52.98
CA GLU A 427 -2.11 37.21 -52.46
C GLU A 427 -3.40 36.78 -53.17
N ILE A 428 -4.51 36.69 -52.42
CA ILE A 428 -5.86 37.02 -52.91
C ILE A 428 -6.64 37.69 -51.76
N GLU A 429 -6.97 38.97 -51.96
CA GLU A 429 -8.04 39.72 -51.31
C GLU A 429 -9.43 39.26 -51.79
N SER A 430 -10.41 39.25 -50.89
CA SER A 430 -11.79 39.72 -51.13
C SER A 430 -12.58 39.57 -49.81
N ASP A 431 -12.89 40.63 -49.09
CA ASP A 431 -14.06 41.53 -49.24
C ASP A 431 -15.44 40.91 -48.94
N VAL A 432 -16.07 41.48 -47.89
CA VAL A 432 -17.50 41.83 -47.74
C VAL A 432 -18.50 40.65 -47.70
N VAL A 433 -19.33 40.49 -46.67
CA VAL A 433 -20.62 41.17 -46.47
C VAL A 433 -21.07 40.99 -45.00
N GLU A 434 -21.36 42.11 -44.33
CA GLU A 434 -22.25 42.19 -43.16
C GLU A 434 -23.68 41.91 -43.59
N GLU A 435 -24.42 41.07 -42.86
CA GLU A 435 -25.88 41.17 -42.81
C GLU A 435 -26.36 41.02 -41.37
N GLU A 436 -27.10 42.05 -40.97
CA GLU A 436 -27.89 42.22 -39.75
C GLU A 436 -29.13 41.29 -39.76
N GLU A 437 -29.97 41.47 -38.74
CA GLU A 437 -31.28 40.86 -38.46
C GLU A 437 -31.27 39.67 -37.50
N GLU A 438 -32.12 39.58 -36.48
CA GLU A 438 -33.07 40.51 -35.87
C GLU A 438 -33.39 39.91 -34.49
N GLU A 439 -33.55 40.77 -33.48
CA GLU A 439 -34.12 40.41 -32.19
C GLU A 439 -35.60 40.04 -32.36
N GLU A 440 -36.02 38.87 -31.88
CA GLU A 440 -37.42 38.70 -31.47
C GLU A 440 -37.53 38.15 -30.04
N THR A 441 -38.41 38.86 -29.34
CA THR A 441 -38.65 38.94 -27.91
C THR A 441 -39.63 37.87 -27.40
N LEU A 442 -39.43 37.49 -26.12
CA LEU A 442 -40.43 37.27 -25.05
C LEU A 442 -41.70 36.47 -25.38
N VAL A 443 -41.92 35.36 -24.65
CA VAL A 443 -43.01 35.25 -23.65
C VAL A 443 -42.60 34.25 -22.56
N GLU A 444 -42.57 34.74 -21.33
CA GLU A 444 -42.40 33.99 -20.09
C GLU A 444 -43.76 33.73 -19.40
N GLU A 445 -43.81 32.66 -18.60
CA GLU A 445 -44.73 32.37 -17.48
C GLU A 445 -46.18 31.87 -17.72
N PRO A 446 -46.85 31.24 -16.70
CA PRO A 446 -46.37 30.82 -15.37
C PRO A 446 -46.71 29.37 -14.93
N ALA A 447 -46.11 29.04 -13.79
CA ALA A 447 -46.32 27.91 -12.91
C ALA A 447 -47.78 27.60 -12.52
N THR A 448 -48.04 26.31 -12.21
CA THR A 448 -49.02 25.93 -11.19
C THR A 448 -48.48 24.81 -10.29
N THR A 449 -48.44 25.13 -9.00
CA THR A 449 -48.30 24.29 -7.83
C THR A 449 -49.40 23.22 -7.72
N HIS A 450 -49.06 22.00 -7.30
CA HIS A 450 -49.95 21.23 -6.44
C HIS A 450 -49.18 20.32 -5.47
N ASN A 451 -49.26 20.70 -4.19
CA ASN A 451 -49.06 19.83 -3.04
C ASN A 451 -50.14 18.73 -3.04
N ASN A 452 -49.76 17.50 -2.68
CA ASN A 452 -50.64 16.60 -1.95
C ASN A 452 -49.78 15.68 -1.08
N GLU A 453 -49.83 15.96 0.22
CA GLU A 453 -49.58 15.00 1.29
C GLU A 453 -50.63 13.91 1.26
N LEU A 454 -50.22 12.66 1.47
CA LEU A 454 -51.07 11.59 1.96
C LEU A 454 -50.20 10.57 2.70
N GLU A 455 -50.25 10.66 4.02
CA GLU A 455 -49.82 9.64 4.97
C GLU A 455 -50.74 8.41 4.86
N ALA A 456 -50.16 7.21 4.94
CA ALA A 456 -50.78 6.06 5.60
C ALA A 456 -49.75 4.94 5.84
N ASN A 457 -49.43 4.75 7.12
CA ASN A 457 -49.28 3.48 7.84
C ASN A 457 -48.60 2.28 7.16
N ASP A 458 -47.48 1.84 7.72
CA ASP A 458 -47.24 0.42 8.03
C ASP A 458 -46.23 0.30 9.18
N GLU A 459 -46.71 -0.15 10.35
CA GLU A 459 -45.89 -0.63 11.46
C GLU A 459 -45.40 -2.06 11.15
N PRO A 460 -44.10 -2.37 11.34
CA PRO A 460 -43.65 -3.74 11.48
C PRO A 460 -43.56 -4.16 12.95
N THR A 461 -44.00 -5.40 13.17
CA THR A 461 -44.09 -6.19 14.39
C THR A 461 -42.75 -6.35 15.13
N PRO A 462 -42.74 -6.47 16.47
CA PRO A 462 -41.52 -6.72 17.23
C PRO A 462 -41.14 -8.21 17.18
N ILE A 463 -39.88 -8.47 16.83
CA ILE A 463 -39.25 -9.81 16.92
C ILE A 463 -38.60 -9.93 18.30
N ASP A 464 -39.08 -10.91 19.07
CA ASP A 464 -38.50 -11.37 20.34
C ASP A 464 -37.08 -11.93 20.13
N TYR A 465 -36.10 -11.39 20.84
CA TYR A 465 -34.78 -12.00 21.00
C TYR A 465 -34.76 -12.81 22.29
N ALA A 466 -34.84 -14.14 22.16
CA ALA A 466 -34.54 -15.06 23.26
C ALA A 466 -33.01 -15.11 23.48
N SER A 467 -32.58 -14.74 24.69
CA SER A 467 -31.22 -14.86 25.16
C SER A 467 -30.88 -16.32 25.50
N GLY A 468 -30.17 -16.99 24.58
CA GLY A 468 -29.52 -18.27 24.85
C GLY A 468 -28.06 -18.05 25.21
N ALA A 469 -27.71 -18.17 26.50
CA ALA A 469 -26.33 -18.19 26.97
C ALA A 469 -25.66 -19.50 26.50
N ALA A 470 -24.75 -19.41 25.54
CA ALA A 470 -23.89 -20.53 25.15
C ALA A 470 -22.62 -20.52 26.02
N VAL A 471 -22.48 -21.55 26.85
CA VAL A 471 -21.25 -21.90 27.56
C VAL A 471 -20.22 -22.33 26.52
N VAL A 472 -19.13 -21.57 26.40
CA VAL A 472 -17.99 -21.92 25.54
C VAL A 472 -17.12 -22.92 26.30
N ASN A 473 -17.28 -24.22 25.98
CA ASN A 473 -16.30 -25.23 26.34
C ASN A 473 -15.20 -25.24 25.28
N ASN A 474 -13.99 -24.80 25.64
CA ASN A 474 -12.80 -24.97 24.81
C ASN A 474 -12.39 -26.45 24.82
N SER A 475 -12.82 -27.21 23.81
CA SER A 475 -12.19 -28.49 23.46
C SER A 475 -11.09 -28.22 22.43
N MET A 476 -9.85 -28.53 22.76
CA MET A 476 -8.74 -28.46 21.81
C MET A 476 -8.56 -29.83 21.18
N THR A 477 -8.84 -29.95 19.88
CA THR A 477 -8.65 -31.17 19.11
C THR A 477 -7.22 -31.18 18.57
N GLU A 478 -6.38 -32.10 19.05
CA GLU A 478 -5.05 -32.34 18.49
C GLU A 478 -5.18 -33.32 17.31
N TYR A 479 -4.58 -32.94 16.18
CA TYR A 479 -4.51 -33.76 14.99
C TYR A 479 -3.10 -34.33 14.87
N ASN A 480 -3.00 -35.65 14.82
CA ASN A 480 -1.74 -36.35 14.60
C ASN A 480 -1.76 -37.02 13.22
N PHE A 481 -0.67 -36.85 12.48
CA PHE A 481 -0.49 -37.48 11.17
C PHE A 481 0.18 -38.83 11.36
N ASP A 482 -0.54 -39.91 11.06
CA ASP A 482 0.01 -41.27 11.11
C ASP A 482 0.84 -41.53 9.85
N ASN A 483 2.16 -41.56 10.01
CA ASN A 483 3.10 -41.67 8.90
C ASN A 483 3.16 -43.09 8.29
N GLU A 484 2.67 -44.13 8.99
CA GLU A 484 2.59 -45.48 8.43
C GLU A 484 1.36 -45.66 7.53
N ASN A 485 0.26 -44.97 7.85
CA ASN A 485 -1.01 -45.11 7.14
C ASN A 485 -1.34 -43.91 6.22
N GLN A 486 -0.54 -42.85 6.24
CA GLN A 486 -0.77 -41.59 5.52
C GLN A 486 -2.16 -40.98 5.76
N GLU A 487 -2.72 -41.15 6.95
CA GLU A 487 -4.02 -40.61 7.34
C GLU A 487 -3.90 -39.71 8.57
N TRP A 488 -4.76 -38.70 8.64
CA TRP A 488 -4.90 -37.84 9.80
C TRP A 488 -5.90 -38.44 10.77
N THR A 489 -5.50 -38.63 12.02
CA THR A 489 -6.40 -39.09 13.08
C THR A 489 -6.55 -37.99 14.14
N SER A 490 -7.74 -37.92 14.73
CA SER A 490 -8.04 -37.00 15.83
C SER A 490 -8.48 -37.81 17.05
N GLU A 491 -7.82 -37.61 18.18
CA GLU A 491 -8.25 -38.14 19.48
C GLU A 491 -8.88 -37.01 20.31
N ASN A 492 -10.11 -37.23 20.79
CA ASN A 492 -10.76 -36.34 21.74
C ASN A 492 -10.44 -36.81 23.17
N ASN A 493 -9.52 -36.11 23.84
CA ASN A 493 -9.26 -36.33 25.27
C ASN A 493 -10.14 -35.41 26.12
N GLU A 494 -11.20 -35.97 26.70
CA GLU A 494 -12.00 -35.29 27.73
C GLU A 494 -11.31 -35.45 29.10
N HIS A 495 -10.71 -34.37 29.61
CA HIS A 495 -10.14 -34.33 30.95
C HIS A 495 -11.17 -33.79 31.95
N ILE A 496 -11.83 -34.68 32.70
CA ILE A 496 -12.74 -34.32 33.79
C ILE A 496 -11.90 -34.14 35.06
N MET A 497 -11.66 -32.90 35.48
CA MET A 497 -11.18 -32.62 36.84
C MET A 497 -12.37 -32.55 37.79
N SER A 498 -12.46 -33.53 38.69
CA SER A 498 -13.30 -33.49 39.88
C SER A 498 -12.46 -33.04 41.06
N ASN A 499 -12.93 -32.04 41.81
CA ASN A 499 -12.47 -31.80 43.18
C ASN A 499 -13.67 -31.45 44.06
N ASN A 500 -13.99 -32.39 44.95
CA ASN A 500 -14.74 -32.18 46.18
C ASN A 500 -13.75 -32.24 47.36
N ASP A 501 -14.15 -31.54 48.43
CA ASP A 501 -13.68 -31.58 49.82
C ASP A 501 -12.36 -30.86 50.16
N ILE A 502 -12.46 -29.77 50.93
CA ILE A 502 -12.11 -29.75 52.37
C ILE A 502 -12.64 -28.45 53.05
N VAL A 503 -13.35 -28.70 54.15
CA VAL A 503 -13.88 -27.86 55.25
C VAL A 503 -12.70 -27.46 56.18
N SER A 504 -12.56 -26.31 56.87
CA SER A 504 -13.40 -25.66 57.90
C SER A 504 -12.72 -24.38 58.41
N ASP A 505 -13.57 -23.44 58.86
CA ASP A 505 -13.47 -22.55 60.03
C ASP A 505 -12.28 -21.57 60.20
N ALA A 506 -12.60 -20.27 60.12
CA ALA A 506 -12.77 -19.44 61.33
C ALA A 506 -13.39 -18.06 61.00
N SER A 507 -14.42 -17.74 61.77
CA SER A 507 -15.16 -16.49 61.88
C SER A 507 -14.28 -15.26 62.19
N ILE A 508 -14.66 -14.09 61.66
CA ILE A 508 -14.88 -12.86 62.47
C ILE A 508 -15.82 -11.91 61.70
N ASN A 509 -16.74 -11.37 62.48
CA ASN A 509 -17.76 -10.37 62.22
C ASN A 509 -17.13 -9.03 61.78
N ASP A 510 -17.74 -8.32 60.83
CA ASP A 510 -18.35 -7.01 61.12
C ASP A 510 -19.08 -6.43 59.90
N GLN A 511 -20.31 -6.02 60.17
CA GLN A 511 -21.16 -5.20 59.30
C GLN A 511 -20.65 -3.76 59.34
N ASN A 512 -20.59 -3.07 58.18
CA ASN A 512 -21.13 -1.71 58.08
C ASN A 512 -21.20 -1.19 56.63
N THR A 513 -22.44 -0.90 56.24
CA THR A 513 -22.98 0.26 55.50
C THR A 513 -22.43 0.69 54.13
N LEU A 514 -23.39 0.75 53.21
CA LEU A 514 -23.42 1.53 51.97
C LEU A 514 -22.94 2.97 52.16
N GLU A 515 -22.21 3.48 51.16
CA GLU A 515 -22.48 4.80 50.61
C GLU A 515 -22.18 4.86 49.11
N ASN A 516 -23.19 5.28 48.35
CA ASN A 516 -23.15 5.62 46.93
C ASN A 516 -22.24 6.83 46.71
N GLN A 517 -21.49 6.85 45.61
CA GLN A 517 -21.33 8.08 44.82
C GLN A 517 -20.98 7.76 43.35
N ASN A 518 -21.90 8.18 42.48
CA ASN A 518 -21.69 8.43 41.06
C ASN A 518 -20.55 9.44 40.86
N ILE A 519 -19.77 9.32 39.77
CA ILE A 519 -19.33 10.43 38.91
C ILE A 519 -18.77 9.89 37.57
N SER A 520 -19.43 10.39 36.51
CA SER A 520 -19.02 10.73 35.13
C SER A 520 -18.16 9.79 34.26
N GLU A 521 -18.81 9.29 33.21
CA GLU A 521 -18.56 9.64 31.80
C GLU A 521 -17.13 10.06 31.40
N SER A 522 -16.48 9.19 30.65
CA SER A 522 -15.38 9.51 29.75
C SER A 522 -15.54 8.66 28.48
N SER A 523 -16.06 9.30 27.45
CA SER A 523 -16.13 8.85 26.06
C SER A 523 -14.80 8.28 25.57
N LYS A 524 -14.83 7.09 24.95
CA LYS A 524 -13.79 6.63 24.02
C LYS A 524 -14.43 6.08 22.75
N GLU A 525 -14.09 6.74 21.66
CA GLU A 525 -14.36 6.37 20.27
C GLU A 525 -14.01 4.90 20.02
N ILE A 526 -14.99 4.15 19.51
CA ILE A 526 -14.76 2.87 18.87
C ILE A 526 -14.62 3.17 17.38
N THR A 527 -13.38 3.36 16.91
CA THR A 527 -13.09 3.31 15.47
C THR A 527 -13.21 1.86 15.00
N GLU A 528 -14.23 1.58 14.19
CA GLU A 528 -14.47 0.30 13.55
C GLU A 528 -13.25 -0.18 12.73
N ARG A 529 -12.62 -1.28 13.17
CA ARG A 529 -11.68 -2.06 12.36
C ARG A 529 -12.48 -2.92 11.36
N LYS A 530 -12.72 -2.40 10.15
CA LYS A 530 -13.29 -3.18 9.03
C LYS A 530 -12.42 -3.22 7.76
N SER A 531 -11.11 -2.95 7.84
CA SER A 531 -10.24 -2.87 6.65
C SER A 531 -9.26 -4.03 6.41
N SER A 532 -9.13 -5.03 7.30
CA SER A 532 -8.05 -6.03 7.13
C SER A 532 -8.33 -7.13 6.10
N VAL A 533 -9.59 -7.49 5.85
CA VAL A 533 -9.93 -8.63 4.99
C VAL A 533 -9.71 -8.31 3.51
N LEU A 534 -10.18 -7.15 3.04
CA LEU A 534 -10.01 -6.72 1.65
C LEU A 534 -8.53 -6.46 1.31
N TYR A 535 -7.77 -5.92 2.26
CA TYR A 535 -6.33 -5.71 2.10
C TYR A 535 -5.57 -7.04 1.96
N ASN A 536 -5.90 -8.04 2.78
CA ASN A 536 -5.28 -9.36 2.70
C ASN A 536 -5.65 -10.10 1.39
N ILE A 537 -6.88 -9.93 0.89
CA ILE A 537 -7.32 -10.45 -0.42
C ILE A 537 -6.54 -9.77 -1.55
N ALA A 538 -6.36 -8.44 -1.49
CA ALA A 538 -5.59 -7.72 -2.51
C ALA A 538 -4.12 -8.15 -2.54
N ILE A 539 -3.49 -8.35 -1.39
CA ILE A 539 -2.10 -8.82 -1.30
C ILE A 539 -1.96 -10.25 -1.84
N THR A 540 -2.89 -11.15 -1.50
CA THR A 540 -2.83 -12.53 -2.02
C THR A 540 -3.03 -12.57 -3.52
N LEU A 541 -3.93 -11.76 -4.07
CA LEU A 541 -4.17 -11.68 -5.52
C LEU A 541 -2.94 -11.10 -6.26
N LEU A 542 -2.29 -10.08 -5.69
CA LEU A 542 -1.04 -9.52 -6.23
C LEU A 542 0.09 -10.56 -6.23
N SER A 543 0.23 -11.34 -5.15
CA SER A 543 1.23 -12.40 -5.04
C SER A 543 1.04 -13.48 -6.12
N VAL A 544 -0.20 -13.89 -6.38
CA VAL A 544 -0.52 -14.88 -7.43
C VAL A 544 -0.18 -14.35 -8.83
N ILE A 545 -0.44 -13.06 -9.11
CA ILE A 545 -0.10 -12.43 -10.39
C ILE A 545 1.43 -12.41 -10.59
N ILE A 546 2.20 -12.05 -9.56
CA ILE A 546 3.67 -12.03 -9.64
C ILE A 546 4.22 -13.43 -9.91
N VAL A 547 3.71 -14.47 -9.23
CA VAL A 547 4.13 -15.86 -9.49
C VAL A 547 3.79 -16.28 -10.92
N ALA A 548 2.61 -15.92 -11.44
CA ALA A 548 2.22 -16.23 -12.81
C ALA A 548 3.16 -15.57 -13.84
N ILE A 549 3.55 -14.30 -13.62
CA ILE A 549 4.48 -13.58 -14.50
C ILE A 549 5.87 -14.25 -14.49
N ILE A 550 6.35 -14.68 -13.32
CA ILE A 550 7.65 -15.38 -13.21
C ILE A 550 7.62 -16.72 -13.96
N VAL A 551 6.51 -17.47 -13.88
CA VAL A 551 6.36 -18.73 -14.62
C VAL A 551 6.33 -18.49 -16.14
N ILE A 552 5.60 -17.49 -16.60
CA ILE A 552 5.54 -17.14 -18.04
C ILE A 552 6.92 -16.71 -18.54
N ALA A 553 7.64 -15.87 -17.78
CA ALA A 553 9.00 -15.47 -18.13
C ALA A 553 9.97 -16.65 -18.17
N GLY A 554 9.88 -17.58 -17.20
CA GLY A 554 10.66 -18.81 -17.17
C GLY A 554 10.40 -19.72 -18.39
N LEU A 555 9.13 -19.86 -18.79
CA LEU A 555 8.75 -20.61 -19.99
C LEU A 555 9.26 -19.96 -21.27
N ALA A 556 9.18 -18.63 -21.39
CA ALA A 556 9.71 -17.91 -22.55
C ALA A 556 11.24 -18.05 -22.68
N ILE A 557 11.98 -17.99 -21.56
CA ILE A 557 13.43 -18.22 -21.55
C ILE A 557 13.75 -19.67 -21.95
N ALA A 558 12.99 -20.65 -21.47
CA ALA A 558 13.17 -22.05 -21.83
C ALA A 558 12.91 -22.29 -23.32
N ASP A 559 11.90 -21.62 -23.90
CA ASP A 559 11.57 -21.71 -25.33
C ASP A 559 12.72 -21.16 -26.19
N ILE A 560 13.21 -19.95 -25.87
CA ILE A 560 14.38 -19.32 -26.53
C ILE A 560 15.63 -20.20 -26.40
N ALA A 561 15.87 -20.79 -25.23
CA ALA A 561 17.01 -21.69 -25.01
C ALA A 561 16.88 -22.99 -25.83
N SER A 562 15.67 -23.52 -25.99
CA SER A 562 15.41 -24.73 -26.77
C SER A 562 15.61 -24.51 -28.27
N ASP A 563 15.19 -23.37 -28.80
CA ASP A 563 15.42 -22.97 -30.19
C ASP A 563 16.91 -22.74 -30.48
N SER A 564 17.62 -22.10 -29.54
CA SER A 564 19.06 -21.91 -29.62
C SER A 564 19.82 -23.24 -29.65
N PHE A 565 19.35 -24.26 -28.92
CA PHE A 565 19.97 -25.58 -28.89
C PHE A 565 19.75 -26.38 -30.18
N ASN A 566 18.61 -26.19 -30.86
CA ASN A 566 18.33 -26.84 -32.14
C ASN A 566 19.16 -26.26 -33.29
N ILE A 567 19.51 -24.97 -33.24
CA ILE A 567 20.41 -24.34 -34.22
C ILE A 567 21.82 -24.94 -34.15
N PHE A 568 22.32 -25.29 -32.96
CA PHE A 568 23.64 -25.90 -32.78
C PHE A 568 23.71 -27.39 -33.15
N LYS A 569 22.57 -28.07 -33.31
CA LYS A 569 22.53 -29.48 -33.76
C LYS A 569 22.47 -29.64 -35.28
N GLY A 570 22.29 -28.53 -36.01
CA GLY A 570 22.21 -28.49 -37.48
C GLY A 570 23.51 -28.09 -38.18
N ILE A 571 24.58 -27.83 -37.43
CA ILE A 571 25.97 -27.64 -37.89
C ILE A 571 26.74 -28.90 -37.52
#